data_AF-A0A523EIJ8-F1
#
_entry.id   AF-A0A523EIJ8-F1
#
_cell.length_a   1.000
_cell.length_b   1.000
_cell.length_c   1.000
_cell.angle_alpha   90.00
_cell.angle_beta   90.00
_cell.angle_gamma   90.00
#
_symmetry.space_group_name_H-M   'P 1'
#
loop_
_entity.id
_entity.type
_entity.pdbx_description
1 polymer ?
#
loop_
_entity_poly.entity_id
_entity_poly.type
_entity_poly.pdbx_seq_one_letter_code
_entity_poly.pdbx_strand_id
1 'polypeptide(L)'
;MSELTWMLPPLAICLVLTGIHGYLGIHVLSRKVIFVDLAMAQIAALGASYAFLLGYDARRPEEQLVVYAFSLGFTLIGAAVFALTRMRHEKVAQEAIIGITYASATAIAMLMLSKSTGEGEHLKQMLAGNVLLVTWPEIFKTATIYAAVGAFHWVFRKQFFMISFDPEGAAKEGLKVRFWDFLFYVSFGVVITSSVAIAGVLLVFSYLIVPAVIAVMFAETIGRRIAVGWLAGAVVSLAGMILSYYGDLPTGPAVVACFAALLLAAGLTHMVMSSPSKLGALAKVAGGAFLVASLAIGSLALRKGSEEHTHEVTFDELIRDLHSTEASAQLDALDHLAERKDAHAVPEILELLRSTSSDRLIEHIAHVLPVFQDPSAVPVLLEMCLRDYDPFLKVALARAILELKEPSGIPVLIDMLESDEPELARREAMELLGNLSGKDFGYRPQLSPTENREAIEGWRSWWAEHGSHLKWREQTRRFE
;
A
#
# COMPACT_ATOMS: atom_id res chain seq x y z
N MET A 1 4.25 9.90 -27.28
CA MET A 1 4.39 8.43 -27.13
C MET A 1 3.04 7.92 -26.66
N SER A 2 2.43 6.96 -27.35
CA SER A 2 1.04 6.54 -27.11
C SER A 2 0.85 6.02 -25.69
N GLU A 3 -0.28 6.34 -25.05
CA GLU A 3 -0.67 5.87 -23.70
C GLU A 3 -0.43 4.35 -23.51
N LEU A 4 -0.62 3.57 -24.58
CA LEU A 4 -0.30 2.15 -24.64
C LEU A 4 1.13 1.78 -24.24
N THR A 5 2.12 2.62 -24.57
CA THR A 5 3.54 2.36 -24.28
C THR A 5 3.87 2.45 -22.79
N TRP A 6 3.15 3.28 -22.04
CA TRP A 6 3.30 3.38 -20.58
C TRP A 6 2.68 2.18 -19.85
N MET A 7 1.69 1.52 -20.45
CA MET A 7 1.04 0.33 -19.87
C MET A 7 1.77 -0.99 -20.18
N LEU A 8 2.78 -0.98 -21.06
CA LEU A 8 3.52 -2.18 -21.44
C LEU A 8 4.28 -2.83 -20.27
N PRO A 9 5.04 -2.10 -19.43
CA PRO A 9 5.73 -2.73 -18.30
C PRO A 9 4.78 -3.36 -17.27
N PRO A 10 3.71 -2.67 -16.80
CA PRO A 10 2.69 -3.28 -15.94
C PRO A 10 2.01 -4.53 -16.55
N LEU A 11 1.70 -4.50 -17.85
CA LEU A 11 1.16 -5.67 -18.54
C LEU A 11 2.17 -6.82 -18.57
N ALA A 12 3.42 -6.52 -18.91
CA ALA A 12 4.47 -7.52 -19.00
C ALA A 12 4.71 -8.22 -17.65
N ILE A 13 4.77 -7.48 -16.54
CA ILE A 13 4.92 -8.10 -15.22
C ILE A 13 3.70 -8.95 -14.85
N CYS A 14 2.48 -8.52 -15.20
CA CYS A 14 1.26 -9.29 -14.97
C CYS A 14 1.27 -10.63 -15.71
N LEU A 15 1.81 -10.67 -16.93
CA LEU A 15 1.99 -11.90 -17.69
C LEU A 15 3.07 -12.80 -17.07
N VAL A 16 4.18 -12.22 -16.59
CA VAL A 16 5.23 -12.97 -15.86
C VAL A 16 4.66 -13.59 -14.58
N LEU A 17 3.88 -12.83 -13.81
CA LEU A 17 3.17 -13.32 -12.62
C LEU A 17 2.21 -14.46 -13.00
N THR A 18 1.33 -14.23 -13.98
CA THR A 18 0.36 -15.22 -14.49
C THR A 18 1.04 -16.56 -14.83
N GLY A 19 2.20 -16.51 -15.48
CA GLY A 19 2.95 -17.68 -15.91
C GLY A 19 3.24 -18.67 -14.76
N ILE A 20 4.00 -18.22 -13.75
CA ILE A 20 4.42 -19.09 -12.65
C ILE A 20 3.29 -19.33 -11.64
N HIS A 21 2.44 -18.34 -11.38
CA HIS A 21 1.37 -18.44 -10.38
C HIS A 21 0.25 -19.37 -10.83
N GLY A 22 -0.12 -19.36 -12.11
CA GLY A 22 -1.10 -20.32 -12.64
C GLY A 22 -0.65 -21.78 -12.47
N TYR A 23 0.66 -22.04 -12.63
CA TYR A 23 1.24 -23.37 -12.41
C TYR A 23 1.31 -23.75 -10.93
N LEU A 24 1.87 -22.87 -10.08
CA LEU A 24 1.98 -23.12 -8.64
C LEU A 24 0.61 -23.20 -7.97
N GLY A 25 -0.37 -22.43 -8.43
CA GLY A 25 -1.75 -22.44 -7.97
C GLY A 25 -2.41 -23.81 -8.11
N ILE A 26 -2.16 -24.52 -9.21
CA ILE A 26 -2.66 -25.89 -9.39
C ILE A 26 -2.09 -26.83 -8.31
N HIS A 27 -0.81 -26.69 -7.98
CA HIS A 27 -0.18 -27.47 -6.90
C HIS A 27 -0.76 -27.10 -5.53
N VAL A 28 -0.94 -25.80 -5.25
CA VAL A 28 -1.52 -25.29 -4.01
C VAL A 28 -2.95 -25.79 -3.79
N LEU A 29 -3.80 -25.73 -4.82
CA LEU A 29 -5.17 -26.26 -4.78
C LEU A 29 -5.19 -27.76 -4.51
N SER A 30 -4.34 -28.52 -5.20
CA SER A 30 -4.27 -29.98 -5.04
C SER A 30 -3.80 -30.39 -3.65
N ARG A 31 -2.96 -29.57 -3.03
CA ARG A 31 -2.45 -29.76 -1.67
C ARG A 31 -3.40 -29.27 -0.57
N LYS A 32 -4.49 -28.57 -0.91
CA LYS A 32 -5.44 -27.93 0.03
C LYS A 32 -4.76 -26.95 1.00
N VAL A 33 -3.80 -26.18 0.49
CA VAL A 33 -3.01 -25.20 1.27
C VAL A 33 -3.21 -23.78 0.73
N ILE A 34 -4.45 -23.36 0.54
CA ILE A 34 -4.81 -22.19 -0.28
C ILE A 34 -4.20 -20.90 0.29
N PHE A 35 -4.17 -20.74 1.61
CA PHE A 35 -3.64 -19.56 2.29
C PHE A 35 -2.12 -19.58 2.52
N VAL A 36 -1.40 -20.54 1.94
CA VAL A 36 0.05 -20.67 2.18
C VAL A 36 0.85 -19.50 1.62
N ASP A 37 0.36 -18.84 0.57
CA ASP A 37 0.95 -17.61 0.04
C ASP A 37 0.82 -16.44 1.01
N LEU A 38 -0.37 -16.23 1.60
CA LEU A 38 -0.59 -15.18 2.60
C LEU A 38 0.35 -15.39 3.79
N ALA A 39 0.46 -16.62 4.29
CA ALA A 39 1.36 -16.92 5.40
C ALA A 39 2.84 -16.69 5.02
N MET A 40 3.28 -17.15 3.83
CA MET A 40 4.64 -16.90 3.36
C MET A 40 4.95 -15.42 3.18
N ALA A 41 3.99 -14.64 2.68
CA ALA A 41 4.12 -13.21 2.52
C ALA A 41 4.32 -12.52 3.88
N GLN A 42 3.57 -12.90 4.92
CA GLN A 42 3.73 -12.35 6.26
C GLN A 42 5.00 -12.81 6.96
N ILE A 43 5.48 -14.02 6.68
CA ILE A 43 6.79 -14.48 7.16
C ILE A 43 7.92 -13.67 6.49
N ALA A 44 7.81 -13.40 5.18
CA ALA A 44 8.75 -12.56 4.46
C ALA A 44 8.72 -11.10 4.97
N ALA A 45 7.52 -10.59 5.28
CA ALA A 45 7.29 -9.29 5.92
C ALA A 45 8.00 -9.21 7.26
N LEU A 46 7.81 -10.22 8.11
CA LEU A 46 8.47 -10.32 9.40
C LEU A 46 10.00 -10.31 9.26
N GLY A 47 10.55 -10.99 8.25
CA GLY A 47 11.98 -10.91 7.93
C GLY A 47 12.43 -9.50 7.53
N ALA A 48 11.64 -8.78 6.72
CA ALA A 48 11.93 -7.39 6.36
C ALA A 48 11.85 -6.46 7.58
N SER A 49 10.83 -6.60 8.43
CA SER A 49 10.69 -5.87 9.70
C SER A 49 11.86 -6.14 10.63
N TYR A 50 12.35 -7.38 10.68
CA TYR A 50 13.55 -7.73 11.45
C TYR A 50 14.81 -7.03 10.90
N ALA A 51 15.00 -7.00 9.58
CA ALA A 51 16.10 -6.28 8.95
C ALA A 51 16.04 -4.77 9.27
N PHE A 52 14.84 -4.19 9.26
CA PHE A 52 14.61 -2.80 9.61
C PHE A 52 15.01 -2.49 11.06
N LEU A 53 14.69 -3.38 12.02
CA LEU A 53 15.16 -3.23 13.40
C LEU A 53 16.68 -3.30 13.55
N LEU A 54 17.37 -3.99 12.63
CA LEU A 54 18.83 -4.01 12.59
C LEU A 54 19.43 -2.76 11.92
N GLY A 55 18.60 -1.82 11.46
CA GLY A 55 19.01 -0.56 10.83
C GLY A 55 19.03 -0.58 9.30
N TYR A 56 18.67 -1.70 8.66
CA TYR A 56 18.60 -1.79 7.19
C TYR A 56 17.28 -1.25 6.66
N ASP A 57 17.32 -0.28 5.76
CA ASP A 57 16.15 0.35 5.16
C ASP A 57 15.98 -0.08 3.70
N ALA A 58 14.82 -0.66 3.36
CA ALA A 58 14.50 -1.07 1.99
C ALA A 58 14.46 0.10 0.99
N ARG A 59 14.34 1.34 1.48
CA ARG A 59 14.37 2.55 0.65
C ARG A 59 15.78 2.87 0.14
N ARG A 60 16.83 2.36 0.79
CA ARG A 60 18.22 2.52 0.36
C ARG A 60 18.60 1.43 -0.64
N PRO A 61 18.89 1.76 -1.92
CA PRO A 61 19.18 0.76 -2.95
C PRO A 61 20.31 -0.22 -2.58
N GLU A 62 21.32 0.25 -1.86
CA GLU A 62 22.45 -0.53 -1.37
C GLU A 62 22.08 -1.57 -0.30
N GLU A 63 21.01 -1.33 0.46
CA GLU A 63 20.55 -2.20 1.55
C GLU A 63 19.41 -3.14 1.13
N GLN A 64 18.77 -2.90 -0.03
CA GLN A 64 17.66 -3.72 -0.56
C GLN A 64 18.00 -5.20 -0.65
N LEU A 65 19.24 -5.54 -1.04
CA LEU A 65 19.66 -6.93 -1.13
C LEU A 65 19.70 -7.61 0.24
N VAL A 66 20.10 -6.88 1.28
CA VAL A 66 20.18 -7.37 2.66
C VAL A 66 18.76 -7.59 3.22
N VAL A 67 17.87 -6.62 3.03
CA VAL A 67 16.46 -6.75 3.43
C VAL A 67 15.82 -7.94 2.71
N TYR A 68 16.02 -8.07 1.41
CA TYR A 68 15.52 -9.22 0.64
C TYR A 68 16.10 -10.55 1.14
N ALA A 69 17.38 -10.59 1.53
CA ALA A 69 18.01 -11.78 2.10
C ALA A 69 17.40 -12.17 3.45
N PHE A 70 17.07 -11.21 4.32
CA PHE A 70 16.35 -11.49 5.57
C PHE A 70 14.93 -11.98 5.32
N SER A 71 14.18 -11.33 4.44
CA SER A 71 12.85 -11.79 4.02
C SER A 71 12.91 -13.22 3.52
N LEU A 72 13.83 -13.52 2.59
CA LEU A 72 14.00 -14.87 2.06
C LEU A 72 14.43 -15.86 3.14
N GLY A 73 15.36 -15.49 4.04
CA GLY A 73 15.79 -16.32 5.15
C GLY A 73 14.63 -16.74 6.06
N PHE A 74 13.76 -15.79 6.41
CA PHE A 74 12.54 -16.09 7.16
C PHE A 74 11.58 -16.96 6.35
N THR A 75 11.39 -16.70 5.06
CA THR A 75 10.59 -17.55 4.17
C THR A 75 11.11 -18.99 4.12
N LEU A 76 12.43 -19.21 4.13
CA LEU A 76 13.03 -20.56 4.19
C LEU A 76 12.72 -21.26 5.51
N ILE A 77 12.72 -20.53 6.63
CA ILE A 77 12.27 -21.05 7.93
C ILE A 77 10.79 -21.44 7.86
N GLY A 78 9.94 -20.57 7.30
CA GLY A 78 8.53 -20.86 7.05
C GLY A 78 8.31 -22.11 6.18
N ALA A 79 9.11 -22.27 5.12
CA ALA A 79 9.09 -23.44 4.27
C ALA A 79 9.49 -24.72 5.01
N ALA A 80 10.49 -24.65 5.88
CA ALA A 80 10.87 -25.76 6.75
C ALA A 80 9.73 -26.12 7.71
N VAL A 81 9.12 -25.13 8.36
CA VAL A 81 7.97 -25.34 9.25
C VAL A 81 6.84 -26.03 8.50
N PHE A 82 6.39 -25.51 7.36
CA PHE A 82 5.28 -26.10 6.61
C PHE A 82 5.60 -27.50 6.06
N ALA A 83 6.83 -27.76 5.65
CA ALA A 83 7.25 -29.09 5.22
C ALA A 83 7.29 -30.12 6.36
N LEU A 84 7.70 -29.69 7.56
CA LEU A 84 7.79 -30.54 8.74
C LEU A 84 6.42 -30.81 9.36
N THR A 85 5.53 -29.81 9.37
CA THR A 85 4.19 -29.92 9.98
C THR A 85 3.18 -30.64 9.09
N ARG A 86 3.45 -30.79 7.79
CA ARG A 86 2.57 -31.52 6.87
C ARG A 86 2.50 -33.00 7.26
N MET A 87 1.46 -33.36 7.99
CA MET A 87 1.22 -34.71 8.48
C MET A 87 0.34 -35.49 7.49
N ARG A 88 0.68 -36.77 7.27
CA ARG A 88 -0.06 -37.67 6.36
C ARG A 88 -1.39 -38.16 6.93
N HIS A 89 -1.47 -38.29 8.26
CA HIS A 89 -2.71 -38.58 8.98
C HIS A 89 -3.12 -37.30 9.70
N GLU A 90 -3.96 -36.51 9.03
CA GLU A 90 -4.39 -35.20 9.52
C GLU A 90 -5.27 -35.34 10.76
N LYS A 91 -4.68 -35.15 11.95
CA LYS A 91 -5.47 -34.76 13.14
C LYS A 91 -5.83 -33.27 13.11
N VAL A 92 -4.99 -32.48 12.45
CA VAL A 92 -5.12 -31.04 12.24
C VAL A 92 -4.86 -30.77 10.77
N ALA A 93 -5.76 -30.04 10.11
CA ALA A 93 -5.58 -29.65 8.72
C ALA A 93 -4.36 -28.73 8.58
N GLN A 94 -3.53 -28.94 7.55
CA GLN A 94 -2.35 -28.10 7.29
C GLN A 94 -2.74 -26.61 7.15
N GLU A 95 -3.92 -26.33 6.60
CA GLU A 95 -4.47 -24.98 6.46
C GLU A 95 -4.63 -24.26 7.81
N ALA A 96 -4.94 -24.97 8.89
CA ALA A 96 -5.03 -24.37 10.22
C ALA A 96 -3.66 -23.91 10.73
N ILE A 97 -2.61 -24.70 10.48
CA ILE A 97 -1.23 -24.33 10.83
C ILE A 97 -0.77 -23.12 10.03
N ILE A 98 -1.10 -23.09 8.74
CA ILE A 98 -0.84 -21.95 7.85
C ILE A 98 -1.54 -20.69 8.38
N GLY A 99 -2.82 -20.79 8.73
CA GLY A 99 -3.60 -19.66 9.26
C GLY A 99 -3.07 -19.12 10.60
N ILE A 100 -2.69 -20.01 11.52
CA ILE A 100 -2.05 -19.62 12.79
C ILE A 100 -0.72 -18.91 12.52
N THR A 101 0.10 -19.47 11.61
CA THR A 101 1.40 -18.89 11.27
C THR A 101 1.25 -17.51 10.63
N TYR A 102 0.27 -17.33 9.74
CA TYR A 102 -0.09 -16.03 9.15
C TYR A 102 -0.43 -15.00 10.25
N ALA A 103 -1.33 -15.33 11.16
CA ALA A 103 -1.75 -14.43 12.23
C ALA A 103 -0.58 -14.09 13.17
N SER A 104 0.22 -15.09 13.57
CA SER A 104 1.37 -14.90 14.44
C SER A 104 2.47 -14.05 13.78
N ALA A 105 2.83 -14.33 12.52
CA ALA A 105 3.85 -13.56 11.81
C ALA A 105 3.43 -12.09 11.64
N THR A 106 2.16 -11.85 11.30
CA THR A 106 1.59 -10.50 11.20
C THR A 106 1.66 -9.77 12.53
N ALA A 107 1.18 -10.40 13.61
CA ALA A 107 1.18 -9.80 14.95
C ALA A 107 2.61 -9.47 15.43
N ILE A 108 3.57 -10.37 15.19
CA ILE A 108 4.97 -10.13 15.55
C ILE A 108 5.54 -8.96 14.72
N ALA A 109 5.31 -8.94 13.41
CA ALA A 109 5.80 -7.86 12.55
C ALA A 109 5.22 -6.49 12.97
N MET A 110 3.93 -6.42 13.31
CA MET A 110 3.30 -5.21 13.85
C MET A 110 3.92 -4.80 15.19
N LEU A 111 4.13 -5.74 16.12
CA LEU A 111 4.78 -5.43 17.41
C LEU A 111 6.19 -4.87 17.22
N MET A 112 6.94 -5.39 16.24
CA MET A 112 8.27 -4.89 15.90
C MET A 112 8.25 -3.47 15.34
N LEU A 113 7.22 -3.12 14.58
CA LEU A 113 7.08 -1.81 13.94
C LEU A 113 6.25 -0.80 14.74
N SER A 114 5.61 -1.21 15.84
CA SER A 114 4.68 -0.41 16.65
C SER A 114 5.24 0.92 17.20
N LYS A 115 6.56 1.07 17.24
CA LYS A 115 7.24 2.30 17.69
C LYS A 115 7.85 3.12 16.55
N SER A 116 7.65 2.68 15.31
CA SER A 116 8.11 3.40 14.12
C SER A 116 7.00 4.31 13.59
N THR A 117 7.33 5.54 13.20
CA THR A 117 6.38 6.54 12.66
C THR A 117 5.76 6.14 11.30
N GLY A 118 6.17 5.01 10.71
CA GLY A 118 5.76 4.56 9.37
C GLY A 118 4.99 3.23 9.32
N GLU A 119 4.48 2.70 10.45
CA GLU A 119 3.81 1.38 10.51
C GLU A 119 2.66 1.24 9.49
N GLY A 120 1.79 2.24 9.41
CA GLY A 120 0.60 2.21 8.55
C GLY A 120 0.92 2.23 7.06
N GLU A 121 1.97 2.94 6.65
CA GLU A 121 2.36 3.06 5.25
C GLU A 121 3.02 1.77 4.74
N HIS A 122 3.87 1.15 5.57
CA HIS A 122 4.50 -0.13 5.23
C HIS A 122 3.44 -1.24 5.04
N LEU A 123 2.43 -1.31 5.91
CA LEU A 123 1.35 -2.29 5.78
C LEU A 123 0.49 -2.04 4.53
N LYS A 124 0.16 -0.78 4.23
CA LYS A 124 -0.58 -0.41 3.01
C LYS A 124 0.19 -0.78 1.74
N GLN A 125 1.48 -0.47 1.68
CA GLN A 125 2.34 -0.80 0.53
C GLN A 125 2.44 -2.30 0.32
N MET A 126 2.55 -3.10 1.38
CA MET A 126 2.55 -4.56 1.29
C MET A 126 1.23 -5.15 0.76
N LEU A 127 0.08 -4.58 1.14
CA LEU A 127 -1.23 -5.08 0.73
C LEU A 127 -1.53 -4.72 -0.73
N ALA A 128 -1.27 -3.48 -1.13
CA ALA A 128 -1.65 -2.94 -2.43
C ALA A 128 -0.60 -3.16 -3.52
N GLY A 129 0.69 -3.17 -3.18
CA GLY A 129 1.80 -3.14 -4.14
C GLY A 129 1.77 -1.90 -5.03
N ASN A 130 2.68 -1.82 -5.99
CA ASN A 130 2.67 -0.75 -7.00
C ASN A 130 3.09 -1.27 -8.39
N VAL A 131 2.22 -2.09 -8.98
CA VAL A 131 2.45 -2.69 -10.31
C VAL A 131 2.59 -1.63 -11.42
N LEU A 132 2.01 -0.44 -11.24
CA LEU A 132 2.08 0.64 -12.23
C LEU A 132 3.49 1.20 -12.39
N LEU A 133 4.27 1.27 -11.31
CA LEU A 133 5.61 1.86 -11.33
C LEU A 133 6.72 0.85 -11.61
N VAL A 134 6.37 -0.38 -12.02
CA VAL A 134 7.37 -1.42 -12.31
C VAL A 134 8.25 -1.03 -13.49
N THR A 135 9.55 -1.25 -13.33
CA THR A 135 10.56 -0.94 -14.34
C THR A 135 10.99 -2.20 -15.11
N TRP A 136 11.48 -2.02 -16.34
CA TRP A 136 12.00 -3.15 -17.14
C TRP A 136 13.08 -4.00 -16.45
N PRO A 137 14.08 -3.42 -15.74
CA PRO A 137 15.04 -4.21 -14.98
C PRO A 137 14.40 -5.11 -13.93
N GLU A 138 13.37 -4.62 -13.22
CA GLU A 138 12.62 -5.41 -12.24
C GLU A 138 11.84 -6.54 -12.91
N ILE A 139 11.29 -6.29 -14.10
CA ILE A 139 10.61 -7.32 -14.91
C ILE A 139 11.60 -8.40 -15.32
N PHE A 140 12.76 -8.05 -15.87
CA PHE A 140 13.77 -9.03 -16.29
C PHE A 140 14.33 -9.82 -15.11
N LYS A 141 14.58 -9.17 -13.97
CA LYS A 141 14.99 -9.83 -12.72
C LYS A 141 13.94 -10.86 -12.29
N THR A 142 12.68 -10.45 -12.21
CA THR A 142 11.57 -11.31 -11.81
C THR A 142 11.36 -12.47 -12.78
N ALA A 143 11.35 -12.19 -14.08
CA ALA A 143 11.23 -13.20 -15.13
C ALA A 143 12.37 -14.22 -15.07
N THR A 144 13.60 -13.79 -14.77
CA THR A 144 14.76 -14.69 -14.62
C THR A 144 14.61 -15.62 -13.41
N ILE A 145 14.20 -15.07 -12.26
CA ILE A 145 13.92 -15.86 -11.05
C ILE A 145 12.82 -16.89 -11.34
N TYR A 146 11.73 -16.48 -12.01
CA TYR A 146 10.60 -17.38 -12.30
C TYR A 146 10.93 -18.39 -13.37
N ALA A 147 11.77 -18.06 -14.35
CA ALA A 147 12.28 -19.01 -15.32
C ALA A 147 13.16 -20.07 -14.65
N ALA A 148 14.03 -19.68 -13.70
CA ALA A 148 14.85 -20.62 -12.94
C ALA A 148 13.99 -21.56 -12.06
N VAL A 149 13.01 -21.01 -11.34
CA VAL A 149 12.06 -21.81 -10.56
C VAL A 149 11.21 -22.71 -11.46
N GLY A 150 10.71 -22.18 -12.57
CA GLY A 150 9.94 -22.93 -13.56
C GLY A 150 10.75 -24.07 -14.18
N ALA A 151 12.01 -23.84 -14.53
CA ALA A 151 12.93 -24.86 -15.02
C ALA A 151 13.20 -25.95 -13.96
N PHE A 152 13.41 -25.55 -12.71
CA PHE A 152 13.56 -26.48 -11.59
C PHE A 152 12.31 -27.38 -11.45
N HIS A 153 11.11 -26.81 -11.47
CA HIS A 153 9.86 -27.56 -11.45
C HIS A 153 9.65 -28.43 -12.68
N TRP A 154 10.08 -27.97 -13.86
CA TRP A 154 9.98 -28.73 -15.11
C TRP A 154 10.86 -29.97 -15.12
N VAL A 155 12.10 -29.85 -14.63
CA VAL A 155 13.08 -30.95 -14.50
C VAL A 155 12.56 -31.99 -13.51
N PHE A 156 12.08 -31.55 -12.35
CA PHE A 156 11.57 -32.43 -11.28
C PHE A 156 10.05 -32.59 -11.29
N ARG A 157 9.41 -32.43 -12.46
CA ARG A 157 7.95 -32.41 -12.58
C ARG A 157 7.28 -33.67 -12.06
N LYS A 158 7.89 -34.84 -12.29
CA LYS A 158 7.34 -36.13 -11.86
C LYS A 158 7.20 -36.17 -10.34
N GLN A 159 8.25 -35.74 -9.64
CA GLN A 159 8.29 -35.70 -8.18
C GLN A 159 7.28 -34.69 -7.64
N PHE A 160 7.26 -33.46 -8.16
CA PHE A 160 6.30 -32.43 -7.72
C PHE A 160 4.84 -32.80 -7.95
N PHE A 161 4.53 -33.42 -9.09
CA PHE A 161 3.17 -33.91 -9.37
C PHE A 161 2.80 -35.05 -8.43
N MET A 162 3.68 -36.04 -8.22
CA MET A 162 3.41 -37.13 -7.28
C MET A 162 3.13 -36.60 -5.86
N ILE A 163 3.97 -35.73 -5.30
CA ILE A 163 3.74 -35.23 -3.92
C ILE A 163 2.55 -34.27 -3.76
N SER A 164 1.95 -33.82 -4.88
CA SER A 164 0.79 -32.91 -4.85
C SER A 164 -0.52 -33.64 -5.14
N PHE A 165 -0.51 -34.63 -6.04
CA PHE A 165 -1.71 -35.35 -6.47
C PHE A 165 -1.83 -36.76 -5.89
N ASP A 166 -0.71 -37.42 -5.58
CA ASP A 166 -0.68 -38.75 -4.96
C ASP A 166 0.48 -38.89 -3.94
N PRO A 167 0.38 -38.22 -2.77
CA PRO A 167 1.44 -38.26 -1.75
C PRO A 167 1.69 -39.66 -1.18
N GLU A 168 0.68 -40.53 -1.19
CA GLU A 168 0.78 -41.92 -0.72
C GLU A 168 1.52 -42.79 -1.74
N GLY A 169 1.18 -42.68 -3.03
CA GLY A 169 1.92 -43.31 -4.12
C GLY A 169 3.37 -42.87 -4.14
N ALA A 170 3.63 -41.57 -3.97
CA ALA A 170 5.00 -41.05 -3.86
C ALA A 170 5.81 -41.74 -2.75
N ALA A 171 5.18 -41.95 -1.58
CA ALA A 171 5.83 -42.62 -0.45
C ALA A 171 6.08 -44.11 -0.73
N LYS A 172 5.16 -44.79 -1.41
CA LYS A 172 5.30 -46.19 -1.83
C LYS A 172 6.42 -46.38 -2.85
N GLU A 173 6.62 -45.41 -3.74
CA GLU A 173 7.75 -45.37 -4.68
C GLU A 173 9.10 -44.97 -4.03
N GLY A 174 9.14 -44.77 -2.71
CA GLY A 174 10.36 -44.46 -1.97
C GLY A 174 10.78 -42.99 -2.01
N LEU A 175 9.94 -42.08 -2.51
CA LEU A 175 10.24 -40.65 -2.47
C LEU A 175 10.23 -40.14 -1.03
N LYS A 176 11.25 -39.35 -0.70
CA LYS A 176 11.32 -38.58 0.55
C LYS A 176 10.34 -37.41 0.48
N VAL A 177 9.04 -37.67 0.67
CA VAL A 177 7.96 -36.68 0.49
C VAL A 177 8.24 -35.36 1.23
N ARG A 178 8.69 -35.42 2.49
CA ARG A 178 9.03 -34.22 3.28
C ARG A 178 10.13 -33.35 2.65
N PHE A 179 11.13 -33.99 2.03
CA PHE A 179 12.20 -33.26 1.35
C PHE A 179 11.67 -32.55 0.10
N TRP A 180 10.83 -33.21 -0.68
CA TRP A 180 10.22 -32.59 -1.85
C TRP A 180 9.16 -31.55 -1.49
N ASP A 181 8.49 -31.69 -0.34
CA ASP A 181 7.62 -30.66 0.23
C ASP A 181 8.41 -29.43 0.65
N PHE A 182 9.55 -29.63 1.31
CA PHE A 182 10.46 -28.54 1.63
C PHE A 182 10.92 -27.81 0.36
N LEU A 183 11.38 -28.54 -0.65
CA LEU A 183 11.78 -27.94 -1.93
C LEU A 183 10.63 -27.19 -2.61
N PHE A 184 9.41 -27.72 -2.55
CA PHE A 184 8.22 -27.03 -3.06
C PHE A 184 7.95 -25.73 -2.30
N TYR A 185 7.96 -25.75 -0.96
CA TYR A 185 7.69 -24.56 -0.17
C TYR A 185 8.82 -23.53 -0.29
N VAL A 186 10.07 -23.96 -0.49
CA VAL A 186 11.20 -23.07 -0.77
C VAL A 186 11.02 -22.37 -2.12
N SER A 187 10.80 -23.13 -3.20
CA SER A 187 10.62 -22.54 -4.53
C SER A 187 9.36 -21.66 -4.60
N PHE A 188 8.28 -22.09 -3.95
CA PHE A 188 7.06 -21.32 -3.78
C PHE A 188 7.31 -20.02 -3.00
N GLY A 189 8.01 -20.10 -1.87
CA GLY A 189 8.38 -18.95 -1.06
C GLY A 189 9.21 -17.92 -1.82
N VAL A 190 10.21 -18.34 -2.60
CA VAL A 190 10.98 -17.45 -3.48
C VAL A 190 10.07 -16.67 -4.43
N VAL A 191 9.10 -17.36 -5.05
CA VAL A 191 8.13 -16.74 -5.97
C VAL A 191 7.22 -15.77 -5.22
N ILE A 192 6.63 -16.17 -4.10
CA ILE A 192 5.72 -15.31 -3.32
C ILE A 192 6.43 -14.08 -2.78
N THR A 193 7.59 -14.23 -2.14
CA THR A 193 8.38 -13.11 -1.59
C THR A 193 8.73 -12.09 -2.67
N SER A 194 9.14 -12.56 -3.86
CA SER A 194 9.47 -11.67 -4.98
C SER A 194 8.22 -11.02 -5.61
N SER A 195 7.11 -11.75 -5.67
CA SER A 195 5.86 -11.26 -6.26
C SER A 195 5.20 -10.20 -5.40
N VAL A 196 5.15 -10.44 -4.09
CA VAL A 196 4.48 -9.56 -3.13
C VAL A 196 5.18 -8.20 -3.06
N ALA A 197 6.52 -8.19 -3.13
CA ALA A 197 7.29 -6.94 -3.18
C ALA A 197 6.92 -6.03 -4.37
N ILE A 198 6.41 -6.60 -5.47
CA ILE A 198 6.04 -5.86 -6.68
C ILE A 198 4.54 -5.57 -6.70
N ALA A 199 3.74 -6.62 -6.55
CA ALA A 199 2.32 -6.61 -6.83
C ALA A 199 1.42 -6.54 -5.60
N GLY A 200 1.98 -6.68 -4.41
CA GLY A 200 1.23 -6.74 -3.16
C GLY A 200 0.52 -8.08 -2.96
N VAL A 201 0.18 -8.36 -1.71
CA VAL A 201 -0.37 -9.67 -1.31
C VAL A 201 -1.69 -10.01 -2.00
N LEU A 202 -2.59 -9.03 -2.16
CA LEU A 202 -3.93 -9.26 -2.71
C LEU A 202 -3.90 -9.69 -4.19
N LEU A 203 -3.06 -9.01 -4.97
CA LEU A 203 -2.96 -9.28 -6.39
C LEU A 203 -2.24 -10.61 -6.65
N VAL A 204 -1.20 -10.91 -5.87
CA VAL A 204 -0.48 -12.19 -5.93
C VAL A 204 -1.40 -13.37 -5.61
N PHE A 205 -2.18 -13.28 -4.54
CA PHE A 205 -3.19 -14.29 -4.19
C PHE A 205 -4.16 -14.53 -5.34
N SER A 206 -4.63 -13.45 -5.98
CA SER A 206 -5.57 -13.53 -7.10
C SER A 206 -4.96 -14.23 -8.32
N TYR A 207 -3.73 -13.88 -8.71
CA TYR A 207 -3.00 -14.56 -9.80
C TYR A 207 -2.71 -16.04 -9.50
N LEU A 208 -2.52 -16.40 -8.23
CA LEU A 208 -2.26 -17.77 -7.81
C LEU A 208 -3.52 -18.64 -7.84
N ILE A 209 -4.59 -18.18 -7.18
CA ILE A 209 -5.74 -19.04 -6.89
C ILE A 209 -6.81 -18.96 -7.98
N VAL A 210 -7.18 -17.75 -8.43
CA VAL A 210 -8.35 -17.60 -9.32
C VAL A 210 -8.16 -18.30 -10.67
N PRO A 211 -7.05 -18.09 -11.42
CA PRO A 211 -6.80 -18.83 -12.65
C PRO A 211 -6.75 -20.34 -12.45
N ALA A 212 -6.18 -20.81 -11.35
CA ALA A 212 -6.06 -22.23 -11.04
C ALA A 212 -7.42 -22.87 -10.75
N VAL A 213 -8.32 -22.17 -10.05
CA VAL A 213 -9.70 -22.64 -9.81
C VAL A 213 -10.45 -22.73 -11.13
N ILE A 214 -10.43 -21.68 -11.95
CA ILE A 214 -11.08 -21.68 -13.28
C ILE A 214 -10.52 -22.81 -14.14
N ALA A 215 -9.20 -23.00 -14.15
CA ALA A 215 -8.55 -24.08 -14.88
C ALA A 215 -9.05 -25.47 -14.46
N VAL A 216 -9.17 -25.74 -13.16
CA VAL A 216 -9.64 -27.04 -12.64
C VAL A 216 -11.12 -27.29 -13.00
N MET A 217 -11.94 -26.24 -13.11
CA MET A 217 -13.35 -26.36 -13.50
C MET A 217 -13.55 -26.77 -14.97
N PHE A 218 -12.68 -26.32 -15.87
CA PHE A 218 -12.86 -26.50 -17.33
C PHE A 218 -11.87 -27.46 -17.99
N ALA A 219 -10.86 -27.94 -17.28
CA ALA A 219 -9.84 -28.82 -17.85
C ALA A 219 -9.50 -30.03 -16.96
N GLU A 220 -9.42 -31.19 -17.59
CA GLU A 220 -9.07 -32.46 -16.94
C GLU A 220 -7.55 -32.71 -16.91
N THR A 221 -6.84 -32.33 -17.98
CA THR A 221 -5.39 -32.54 -18.10
C THR A 221 -4.60 -31.35 -17.59
N ILE A 222 -3.44 -31.61 -16.96
CA ILE A 222 -2.58 -30.55 -16.39
C ILE A 222 -2.17 -29.52 -17.44
N GLY A 223 -1.80 -29.95 -18.65
CA GLY A 223 -1.43 -29.03 -19.73
C GLY A 223 -2.56 -28.08 -20.11
N ARG A 224 -3.80 -28.57 -20.20
CA ARG A 224 -4.98 -27.73 -20.46
C ARG A 224 -5.29 -26.82 -19.27
N ARG A 225 -5.12 -27.29 -18.03
CA ARG A 225 -5.29 -26.46 -16.82
C ARG A 225 -4.34 -25.27 -16.84
N ILE A 226 -3.06 -25.51 -17.12
CA ILE A 226 -2.06 -24.43 -17.22
C ILE A 226 -2.43 -23.44 -18.33
N ALA A 227 -2.81 -23.93 -19.52
CA ALA A 227 -3.20 -23.07 -20.65
C ALA A 227 -4.44 -22.21 -20.34
N VAL A 228 -5.47 -22.79 -19.72
CA VAL A 228 -6.68 -22.06 -19.30
C VAL A 228 -6.34 -21.02 -18.24
N GLY A 229 -5.51 -21.37 -17.25
CA GLY A 229 -5.05 -20.44 -16.22
C GLY A 229 -4.27 -19.26 -16.82
N TRP A 230 -3.35 -19.52 -17.74
CA TRP A 230 -2.59 -18.47 -18.42
C TRP A 230 -3.47 -17.55 -19.26
N LEU A 231 -4.43 -18.12 -19.98
CA LEU A 231 -5.38 -17.32 -20.76
C LEU A 231 -6.26 -16.46 -19.85
N ALA A 232 -6.79 -17.03 -18.77
CA ALA A 232 -7.59 -16.30 -17.78
C ALA A 232 -6.80 -15.14 -17.16
N GLY A 233 -5.56 -15.40 -16.74
CA GLY A 233 -4.68 -14.38 -16.20
C GLY A 233 -4.40 -13.27 -17.21
N ALA A 234 -4.00 -13.60 -18.43
CA ALA A 234 -3.68 -12.61 -19.47
C ALA A 234 -4.89 -11.73 -19.85
N VAL A 235 -6.06 -12.32 -20.02
CA VAL A 235 -7.30 -11.60 -20.34
C VAL A 235 -7.70 -10.67 -19.20
N VAL A 236 -7.63 -11.15 -17.95
CA VAL A 236 -7.98 -10.35 -16.77
C VAL A 236 -6.98 -9.23 -16.53
N SER A 237 -5.67 -9.48 -16.71
CA SER A 237 -4.66 -8.43 -16.62
C SER A 237 -4.97 -7.30 -17.58
N LEU A 238 -5.22 -7.60 -18.85
CA LEU A 238 -5.56 -6.61 -19.86
C LEU A 238 -6.85 -5.86 -19.51
N ALA A 239 -7.93 -6.59 -19.18
CA ALA A 239 -9.21 -5.99 -18.83
C ALA A 239 -9.12 -5.10 -17.57
N GLY A 240 -8.43 -5.57 -16.53
CA GLY A 240 -8.26 -4.86 -15.28
C GLY A 240 -7.41 -3.60 -15.41
N MET A 241 -6.36 -3.61 -16.26
CA MET A 241 -5.60 -2.40 -16.55
C MET A 241 -6.37 -1.40 -17.40
N ILE A 242 -7.15 -1.86 -18.39
CA ILE A 242 -8.04 -0.97 -19.16
C ILE A 242 -9.07 -0.32 -18.22
N LEU A 243 -9.68 -1.10 -17.33
CA LEU A 243 -10.62 -0.61 -16.33
C LEU A 243 -9.96 0.39 -15.37
N SER A 244 -8.75 0.07 -14.89
CA SER A 244 -7.96 0.95 -14.04
C SER A 244 -7.66 2.28 -14.71
N TYR A 245 -7.27 2.25 -15.99
CA TYR A 245 -6.93 3.44 -16.76
C TYR A 245 -8.14 4.35 -17.00
N TYR A 246 -9.25 3.81 -17.51
CA TYR A 246 -10.44 4.63 -17.81
C TYR A 246 -11.26 4.99 -16.57
N GLY A 247 -11.15 4.21 -15.50
CA GLY A 247 -11.85 4.43 -14.25
C GLY A 247 -11.07 5.24 -13.21
N ASP A 248 -9.82 5.62 -13.51
CA ASP A 248 -8.89 6.23 -12.53
C ASP A 248 -8.81 5.44 -11.21
N LEU A 249 -8.76 4.10 -11.33
CA LEU A 249 -8.76 3.17 -10.19
C LEU A 249 -7.36 2.63 -9.91
N PRO A 250 -7.02 2.31 -8.65
CA PRO A 250 -5.80 1.58 -8.33
C PRO A 250 -5.73 0.25 -9.10
N THR A 251 -4.64 0.04 -9.86
CA THR A 251 -4.54 -1.09 -10.81
C THR A 251 -4.60 -2.45 -10.14
N GLY A 252 -3.96 -2.63 -8.98
CA GLY A 252 -4.02 -3.89 -8.23
C GLY A 252 -5.46 -4.29 -7.90
N PRO A 253 -6.19 -3.48 -7.12
CA PRO A 253 -7.61 -3.69 -6.84
C PRO A 253 -8.50 -3.86 -8.08
N ALA A 254 -8.28 -3.09 -9.15
CA ALA A 254 -9.04 -3.22 -10.39
C ALA A 254 -8.86 -4.61 -11.04
N VAL A 255 -7.62 -5.11 -11.12
CA VAL A 255 -7.32 -6.45 -11.64
C VAL A 255 -7.91 -7.54 -10.74
N VAL A 256 -7.83 -7.39 -9.40
CA VAL A 256 -8.46 -8.31 -8.44
C VAL A 256 -9.99 -8.36 -8.63
N ALA A 257 -10.64 -7.21 -8.81
CA ALA A 257 -12.07 -7.14 -9.07
C ALA A 257 -12.45 -7.85 -10.40
N CYS A 258 -11.64 -7.68 -11.45
CA CYS A 258 -11.83 -8.41 -12.70
C CYS A 258 -11.62 -9.92 -12.54
N PHE A 259 -10.66 -10.37 -11.73
CA PHE A 259 -10.53 -11.79 -11.38
C PHE A 259 -11.76 -12.34 -10.67
N ALA A 260 -12.28 -11.61 -9.68
CA ALA A 260 -13.49 -11.99 -8.96
C ALA A 260 -14.70 -12.10 -9.91
N ALA A 261 -14.88 -11.11 -10.80
CA ALA A 261 -15.94 -11.14 -11.80
C ALA A 261 -15.81 -12.34 -12.77
N LEU A 262 -14.59 -12.63 -13.25
CA LEU A 262 -14.34 -13.79 -14.11
C LEU A 262 -14.63 -15.11 -13.39
N LEU A 263 -14.21 -15.24 -12.12
CA LEU A 263 -14.46 -16.44 -11.31
C LEU A 263 -15.96 -16.68 -11.12
N LEU A 264 -16.73 -15.62 -10.82
CA LEU A 264 -18.18 -15.71 -10.70
C LEU A 264 -18.81 -16.15 -12.04
N ALA A 265 -18.43 -15.52 -13.15
CA ALA A 265 -18.91 -15.88 -14.48
C ALA A 265 -18.58 -17.34 -14.84
N ALA A 266 -17.35 -17.78 -14.58
CA ALA A 266 -16.89 -19.16 -14.73
C ALA A 266 -17.72 -20.13 -13.87
N GLY A 267 -17.93 -19.79 -12.59
CA GLY A 267 -18.74 -20.56 -11.63
C GLY A 267 -20.18 -20.78 -12.10
N LEU A 268 -20.85 -19.70 -12.50
CA LEU A 268 -22.22 -19.75 -13.01
C LEU A 268 -22.30 -20.54 -14.32
N THR A 269 -21.35 -20.36 -15.22
CA THR A 269 -21.29 -21.09 -16.49
C THR A 269 -21.14 -22.59 -16.24
N HIS A 270 -20.20 -22.99 -15.37
CA HIS A 270 -19.99 -24.39 -15.00
C HIS A 270 -21.23 -24.99 -14.32
N MET A 271 -21.90 -24.25 -13.43
CA MET A 271 -23.15 -24.69 -12.78
C MET A 271 -24.26 -24.96 -13.82
N VAL A 272 -24.43 -24.09 -14.81
CA VAL A 272 -25.44 -24.24 -15.86
C VAL A 272 -25.11 -25.40 -16.80
N MET A 273 -23.83 -25.56 -17.16
CA MET A 273 -23.37 -26.66 -18.03
C MET A 273 -23.49 -28.02 -17.36
N SER A 274 -23.26 -28.11 -16.05
CA SER A 274 -23.27 -29.37 -15.29
C SER A 274 -24.65 -29.74 -14.74
N SER A 275 -25.68 -28.89 -14.89
CA SER A 275 -27.03 -29.16 -14.39
C SER A 275 -27.85 -30.03 -15.36
N PRO A 276 -28.56 -31.07 -14.89
CA PRO A 276 -29.43 -31.89 -15.73
C PRO A 276 -30.62 -31.11 -16.31
N SER A 277 -31.07 -30.03 -15.64
CA SER A 277 -32.06 -29.09 -16.16
C SER A 277 -31.45 -27.69 -16.29
N LYS A 278 -31.19 -27.26 -17.53
CA LYS A 278 -30.62 -25.94 -17.82
C LYS A 278 -31.55 -24.81 -17.35
N LEU A 279 -32.86 -24.99 -17.54
CA LEU A 279 -33.87 -24.01 -17.12
C LEU A 279 -33.91 -23.82 -15.61
N GLY A 280 -33.79 -24.90 -14.84
CA GLY A 280 -33.74 -24.86 -13.37
C GLY A 280 -32.46 -24.22 -12.83
N ALA A 281 -31.32 -24.45 -13.49
CA ALA A 281 -30.07 -23.78 -13.16
C ALA A 281 -30.14 -22.27 -13.45
N LEU A 282 -30.62 -21.89 -14.64
CA LEU A 282 -30.83 -20.50 -15.02
C LEU A 282 -31.78 -19.77 -14.05
N ALA A 283 -32.86 -20.44 -13.62
CA ALA A 283 -33.79 -19.88 -12.63
C ALA A 283 -33.11 -19.62 -11.28
N LYS A 284 -32.22 -20.52 -10.82
CA LYS A 284 -31.43 -20.31 -9.58
C LYS A 284 -30.46 -19.15 -9.72
N VAL A 285 -29.76 -19.04 -10.85
CA VAL A 285 -28.86 -17.92 -11.14
C VAL A 285 -29.62 -16.60 -11.16
N ALA A 286 -30.76 -16.56 -11.87
CA ALA A 286 -31.61 -15.38 -11.92
C ALA A 286 -32.17 -15.00 -10.55
N GLY A 287 -32.60 -15.97 -9.75
CA GLY A 287 -33.06 -15.75 -8.38
C GLY A 287 -31.97 -15.20 -7.46
N GLY A 288 -30.74 -15.71 -7.56
CA GLY A 288 -29.59 -15.18 -6.83
C GLY A 288 -29.22 -13.76 -7.26
N ALA A 289 -29.18 -13.49 -8.57
CA ALA A 289 -28.93 -12.15 -9.10
C ALA A 289 -30.02 -11.15 -8.66
N PHE A 290 -31.28 -11.58 -8.64
CA PHE A 290 -32.39 -10.78 -8.13
C PHE A 290 -32.24 -10.48 -6.64
N LEU A 291 -31.82 -11.45 -5.82
CA LEU A 291 -31.56 -11.23 -4.39
C LEU A 291 -30.43 -10.22 -4.16
N VAL A 292 -29.32 -10.33 -4.90
CA VAL A 292 -28.21 -9.37 -4.80
C VAL A 292 -28.64 -7.99 -5.27
N ALA A 293 -29.37 -7.91 -6.39
CA ALA A 293 -29.90 -6.65 -6.90
C ALA A 293 -30.93 -6.02 -5.94
N SER A 294 -31.80 -6.82 -5.32
CA SER A 294 -32.77 -6.33 -4.34
C SER A 294 -32.12 -5.90 -3.04
N LEU A 295 -31.04 -6.56 -2.60
CA LEU A 295 -30.19 -6.09 -1.51
C LEU A 295 -29.47 -4.80 -1.88
N ALA A 296 -28.93 -4.68 -3.09
CA ALA A 296 -28.25 -3.46 -3.53
C ALA A 296 -29.24 -2.28 -3.65
N ILE A 297 -30.37 -2.46 -4.33
CA ILE A 297 -31.44 -1.46 -4.43
C ILE A 297 -32.02 -1.16 -3.05
N GLY A 298 -32.25 -2.20 -2.24
CA GLY A 298 -32.70 -2.07 -0.86
C GLY A 298 -31.69 -1.30 0.00
N SER A 299 -30.40 -1.50 -0.20
CA SER A 299 -29.33 -0.73 0.47
C SER A 299 -29.19 0.70 -0.06
N LEU A 300 -29.60 0.95 -1.30
CA LEU A 300 -29.71 2.30 -1.87
C LEU A 300 -30.99 3.00 -1.38
N ALA A 301 -32.06 2.26 -1.06
CA ALA A 301 -33.30 2.77 -0.49
C ALA A 301 -33.21 2.95 1.04
N LEU A 302 -32.45 2.07 1.71
CA LEU A 302 -32.00 2.17 3.09
C LEU A 302 -30.67 2.91 3.19
N ARG A 303 -30.17 3.47 2.08
CA ARG A 303 -29.16 4.51 2.15
C ARG A 303 -29.87 5.56 2.96
N LYS A 304 -29.57 5.58 4.26
CA LYS A 304 -29.87 6.70 5.11
C LYS A 304 -29.40 7.84 4.24
N GLY A 305 -30.35 8.66 3.78
CA GLY A 305 -29.95 9.81 3.03
C GLY A 305 -28.87 10.41 3.91
N SER A 306 -27.68 10.58 3.36
CA SER A 306 -27.20 11.95 3.38
C SER A 306 -28.25 12.76 2.60
N GLU A 307 -29.47 12.87 3.11
CA GLU A 307 -29.93 14.16 3.44
C GLU A 307 -28.76 14.69 4.28
N GLU A 308 -27.82 15.35 3.61
CA GLU A 308 -27.81 16.80 3.75
C GLU A 308 -29.26 17.27 3.96
N HIS A 309 -29.80 16.99 5.14
CA HIS A 309 -30.42 18.02 5.89
C HIS A 309 -29.27 18.99 6.00
N THR A 310 -29.17 19.89 5.03
CA THR A 310 -28.78 21.26 5.25
C THR A 310 -29.75 21.82 6.30
N HIS A 311 -29.77 21.26 7.51
CA HIS A 311 -29.45 22.09 8.63
C HIS A 311 -28.08 22.64 8.25
N GLU A 312 -28.12 23.81 7.63
CA GLU A 312 -26.95 24.65 7.48
C GLU A 312 -26.37 24.71 8.89
N VAL A 313 -25.37 23.85 9.15
CA VAL A 313 -24.79 23.68 10.49
C VAL A 313 -24.44 25.07 10.92
N THR A 314 -25.11 25.58 11.94
CA THR A 314 -25.02 27.02 12.21
C THR A 314 -23.59 27.32 12.64
N PHE A 315 -23.14 28.56 12.43
CA PHE A 315 -21.81 28.97 12.91
C PHE A 315 -21.66 28.64 14.40
N ASP A 316 -22.71 28.88 15.20
CA ASP A 316 -22.75 28.56 16.63
C ASP A 316 -22.58 27.07 16.95
N GLU A 317 -23.13 26.18 16.11
CA GLU A 317 -22.93 24.74 16.25
C GLU A 317 -21.48 24.33 15.95
N LEU A 318 -20.88 24.91 14.90
CA LEU A 318 -19.48 24.66 14.56
C LEU A 318 -18.54 25.15 15.67
N ILE A 319 -18.79 26.34 16.24
CA ILE A 319 -18.01 26.84 17.38
C ILE A 319 -18.19 25.94 18.61
N ARG A 320 -19.41 25.46 18.89
CA ARG A 320 -19.64 24.52 19.99
C ARG A 320 -18.85 23.21 19.80
N ASP A 321 -18.81 22.68 18.58
CA ASP A 321 -18.12 21.44 18.27
C ASP A 321 -16.59 21.61 18.29
N LEU A 322 -16.09 22.80 17.94
CA LEU A 322 -14.68 23.19 18.07
C LEU A 322 -14.20 23.17 19.54
N HIS A 323 -15.09 23.55 20.47
CA HIS A 323 -14.87 23.51 21.92
C HIS A 323 -15.22 22.15 22.57
N SER A 324 -15.59 21.15 21.79
CA SER A 324 -15.90 19.81 22.32
C SER A 324 -14.64 19.08 22.82
N THR A 325 -14.82 18.06 23.65
CA THR A 325 -13.73 17.18 24.10
C THR A 325 -13.39 16.08 23.09
N GLU A 326 -14.15 15.98 22.00
CA GLU A 326 -14.00 14.91 21.01
C GLU A 326 -13.18 15.39 19.81
N ALA A 327 -11.96 14.86 19.66
CA ALA A 327 -11.05 15.26 18.58
C ALA A 327 -11.67 15.08 17.17
N SER A 328 -12.56 14.10 16.98
CA SER A 328 -13.29 13.92 15.71
C SER A 328 -14.25 15.07 15.41
N ALA A 329 -14.99 15.56 16.42
CA ALA A 329 -15.90 16.68 16.25
C ALA A 329 -15.14 17.99 16.01
N GLN A 330 -13.99 18.17 16.67
CA GLN A 330 -13.12 19.33 16.44
C GLN A 330 -12.56 19.37 15.01
N LEU A 331 -12.10 18.23 14.49
CA LEU A 331 -11.59 18.12 13.11
C LEU A 331 -12.70 18.39 12.08
N ASP A 332 -13.88 17.80 12.27
CA ASP A 332 -15.03 17.99 11.38
C ASP A 332 -15.49 19.46 11.38
N ALA A 333 -15.52 20.11 12.55
CA ALA A 333 -15.85 21.53 12.67
C ALA A 333 -14.84 22.43 11.94
N LEU A 334 -13.53 22.13 12.07
CA LEU A 334 -12.47 22.87 11.36
C LEU A 334 -12.64 22.79 9.84
N ASP A 335 -12.94 21.61 9.30
CA ASP A 335 -13.14 21.41 7.87
C ASP A 335 -14.35 22.21 7.36
N HIS A 336 -15.48 22.13 8.06
CA HIS A 336 -16.68 22.89 7.70
C HIS A 336 -16.48 24.41 7.78
N LEU A 337 -15.72 24.89 8.76
CA LEU A 337 -15.36 26.31 8.88
C LEU A 337 -14.45 26.75 7.72
N ALA A 338 -13.47 25.92 7.34
CA ALA A 338 -12.56 26.17 6.22
C ALA A 338 -13.31 26.24 4.88
N GLU A 339 -14.25 25.33 4.64
CA GLU A 339 -15.08 25.31 3.42
C GLU A 339 -15.89 26.61 3.26
N ARG A 340 -16.39 27.15 4.37
CA ARG A 340 -17.17 28.39 4.40
C ARG A 340 -16.31 29.65 4.31
N LYS A 341 -15.00 29.54 4.62
CA LYS A 341 -14.07 30.67 4.72
C LYS A 341 -14.56 31.77 5.65
N ASP A 342 -15.27 31.39 6.71
CA ASP A 342 -15.81 32.35 7.67
C ASP A 342 -14.72 32.85 8.62
N ALA A 343 -14.19 34.04 8.35
CA ALA A 343 -13.11 34.64 9.13
C ALA A 343 -13.48 34.89 10.61
N HIS A 344 -14.77 34.91 10.96
CA HIS A 344 -15.19 35.06 12.37
C HIS A 344 -14.77 33.89 13.26
N ALA A 345 -14.44 32.72 12.68
CA ALA A 345 -13.96 31.57 13.43
C ALA A 345 -12.47 31.63 13.77
N VAL A 346 -11.69 32.50 13.12
CA VAL A 346 -10.22 32.55 13.31
C VAL A 346 -9.84 32.73 14.78
N PRO A 347 -10.46 33.63 15.59
CA PRO A 347 -10.15 33.76 17.01
C PRO A 347 -10.35 32.46 17.80
N GLU A 348 -11.43 31.72 17.53
CA GLU A 348 -11.79 30.47 18.21
C GLU A 348 -10.82 29.34 17.81
N ILE A 349 -10.42 29.27 16.54
CA ILE A 349 -9.41 28.32 16.05
C ILE A 349 -8.05 28.61 16.69
N LEU A 350 -7.69 29.89 16.85
CA LEU A 350 -6.45 30.30 17.51
C LEU A 350 -6.45 29.97 19.01
N GLU A 351 -7.60 30.07 19.69
CA GLU A 351 -7.74 29.63 21.08
C GLU A 351 -7.58 28.10 21.21
N LEU A 352 -8.19 27.34 20.29
CA LEU A 352 -8.01 25.89 20.24
C LEU A 352 -6.55 25.52 20.00
N LEU A 353 -5.87 26.19 19.07
CA LEU A 353 -4.45 25.96 18.76
C LEU A 353 -3.56 26.19 19.99
N ARG A 354 -3.85 27.21 20.79
CA ARG A 354 -3.08 27.53 22.02
C ARG A 354 -3.29 26.50 23.12
N SER A 355 -4.50 25.97 23.25
CA SER A 355 -4.94 25.13 24.36
C SER A 355 -4.73 23.63 24.11
N THR A 356 -4.70 23.19 22.85
CA THR A 356 -4.54 21.77 22.51
C THR A 356 -3.12 21.26 22.72
N SER A 357 -3.01 20.01 23.16
CA SER A 357 -1.77 19.23 23.25
C SER A 357 -1.68 18.13 22.18
N SER A 358 -2.65 18.07 21.27
CA SER A 358 -2.74 17.04 20.23
C SER A 358 -1.99 17.49 18.97
N ASP A 359 -0.86 16.85 18.66
CA ASP A 359 -0.06 17.12 17.46
C ASP A 359 -0.90 17.03 16.18
N ARG A 360 -1.78 16.03 16.09
CA ARG A 360 -2.71 15.86 14.96
C ARG A 360 -3.63 17.07 14.78
N LEU A 361 -4.13 17.65 15.87
CA LEU A 361 -5.03 18.79 15.80
C LEU A 361 -4.26 20.07 15.44
N ILE A 362 -3.04 20.23 15.97
CA ILE A 362 -2.15 21.34 15.62
C ILE A 362 -1.83 21.30 14.12
N GLU A 363 -1.47 20.14 13.60
CA GLU A 363 -1.16 19.93 12.18
C GLU A 363 -2.37 20.26 11.30
N HIS A 364 -3.55 19.77 11.67
CA HIS A 364 -4.79 20.04 10.93
C HIS A 364 -5.15 21.52 10.94
N ILE A 365 -5.04 22.19 12.09
CA ILE A 365 -5.25 23.64 12.20
C ILE A 365 -4.26 24.38 11.32
N ALA A 366 -2.97 23.99 11.30
CA ALA A 366 -1.97 24.61 10.45
C ALA A 366 -2.30 24.49 8.95
N HIS A 367 -2.98 23.43 8.53
CA HIS A 367 -3.47 23.27 7.15
C HIS A 367 -4.71 24.11 6.85
N VAL A 368 -5.60 24.28 7.82
CA VAL A 368 -6.88 24.98 7.68
C VAL A 368 -6.75 26.50 7.77
N LEU A 369 -5.94 27.00 8.69
CA LEU A 369 -5.80 28.44 8.99
C LEU A 369 -5.48 29.31 7.75
N PRO A 370 -4.60 28.89 6.83
CA PRO A 370 -4.28 29.66 5.63
C PRO A 370 -5.48 29.92 4.71
N VAL A 371 -6.51 29.07 4.75
CA VAL A 371 -7.71 29.21 3.91
C VAL A 371 -8.47 30.52 4.18
N PHE A 372 -8.43 31.01 5.41
CA PHE A 372 -9.10 32.24 5.83
C PHE A 372 -8.35 33.51 5.41
N GLN A 373 -7.05 33.40 5.07
CA GLN A 373 -6.19 34.53 4.69
C GLN A 373 -6.21 35.69 5.71
N ASP A 374 -6.33 35.35 7.00
CA ASP A 374 -6.35 36.31 8.11
C ASP A 374 -4.95 36.44 8.75
N PRO A 375 -4.28 37.59 8.62
CA PRO A 375 -2.93 37.79 9.15
C PRO A 375 -2.86 37.82 10.68
N SER A 376 -3.99 37.93 11.39
CA SER A 376 -4.02 37.85 12.87
C SER A 376 -3.57 36.49 13.41
N ALA A 377 -3.56 35.46 12.57
CA ALA A 377 -3.05 34.13 12.90
C ALA A 377 -1.52 34.06 13.04
N VAL A 378 -0.79 34.94 12.35
CA VAL A 378 0.67 34.86 12.19
C VAL A 378 1.42 34.93 13.53
N PRO A 379 1.10 35.83 14.47
CA PRO A 379 1.75 35.86 15.78
C PRO A 379 1.57 34.55 16.57
N VAL A 380 0.41 33.90 16.46
CA VAL A 380 0.13 32.65 17.17
C VAL A 380 0.88 31.49 16.54
N LEU A 381 0.89 31.39 15.20
CA LEU A 381 1.66 30.38 14.50
C LEU A 381 3.17 30.49 14.80
N LEU A 382 3.70 31.72 14.85
CA LEU A 382 5.09 31.97 15.25
C LEU A 382 5.36 31.52 16.70
N GLU A 383 4.44 31.83 17.63
CA GLU A 383 4.54 31.35 19.01
C GLU A 383 4.55 29.82 19.08
N MET A 384 3.72 29.14 18.29
CA MET A 384 3.69 27.69 18.23
C MET A 384 4.97 27.10 17.64
N CYS A 385 5.59 27.75 16.65
CA CYS A 385 6.89 27.32 16.08
C CYS A 385 8.03 27.32 17.12
N LEU A 386 7.94 28.16 18.16
CA LEU A 386 8.96 28.24 19.22
C LEU A 386 8.84 27.14 20.27
N ARG A 387 7.75 26.36 20.27
CA ARG A 387 7.56 25.25 21.20
C ARG A 387 8.37 24.03 20.78
N ASP A 388 8.61 23.15 21.74
CA ASP A 388 9.35 21.90 21.52
C ASP A 388 8.43 20.84 20.88
N TYR A 389 8.23 20.99 19.57
CA TYR A 389 7.46 20.07 18.74
C TYR A 389 8.34 19.23 17.82
N ASP A 390 7.78 18.13 17.33
CA ASP A 390 8.37 17.35 16.25
C ASP A 390 8.70 18.25 15.04
N PRO A 391 9.83 18.03 14.35
CA PRO A 391 10.28 18.89 13.26
C PRO A 391 9.26 19.00 12.12
N PHE A 392 8.51 17.96 11.78
CA PHE A 392 7.49 18.03 10.72
C PHE A 392 6.35 18.96 11.10
N LEU A 393 5.96 18.98 12.39
CA LEU A 393 4.95 19.90 12.88
C LEU A 393 5.42 21.36 12.80
N LYS A 394 6.71 21.63 13.10
CA LYS A 394 7.32 22.95 12.91
C LYS A 394 7.32 23.37 11.43
N VAL A 395 7.61 22.45 10.49
CA VAL A 395 7.49 22.71 9.05
C VAL A 395 6.04 23.04 8.66
N ALA A 396 5.06 22.30 9.18
CA ALA A 396 3.64 22.54 8.90
C ALA A 396 3.20 23.94 9.38
N LEU A 397 3.60 24.34 10.59
CA LEU A 397 3.32 25.67 11.14
C LEU A 397 4.01 26.78 10.34
N ALA A 398 5.28 26.59 9.97
CA ALA A 398 6.01 27.55 9.15
C ALA A 398 5.40 27.69 7.75
N ARG A 399 4.97 26.57 7.14
CA ARG A 399 4.24 26.56 5.87
C ARG A 399 2.94 27.36 5.97
N ALA A 400 2.18 27.18 7.06
CA ALA A 400 0.93 27.91 7.27
C ALA A 400 1.14 29.44 7.25
N ILE A 401 2.21 29.93 7.88
CA ILE A 401 2.59 31.35 7.87
C ILE A 401 2.88 31.82 6.44
N LEU A 402 3.60 31.02 5.66
CA LEU A 402 3.98 31.37 4.30
C LEU A 402 2.78 31.35 3.34
N GLU A 403 1.82 30.44 3.54
CA GLU A 403 0.57 30.39 2.77
C GLU A 403 -0.41 31.52 3.14
N LEU A 404 -0.28 32.09 4.34
CA LEU A 404 -0.88 33.38 4.72
C LEU A 404 -0.18 34.58 4.06
N LYS A 405 0.79 34.33 3.17
CA LYS A 405 1.53 35.35 2.40
C LYS A 405 2.42 36.24 3.28
N GLU A 406 2.79 35.75 4.45
CA GLU A 406 3.67 36.44 5.38
C GLU A 406 5.09 35.86 5.36
N PRO A 407 6.13 36.66 5.09
CA PRO A 407 7.50 36.16 4.96
C PRO A 407 8.11 35.76 6.31
N SER A 408 7.46 36.04 7.44
CA SER A 408 7.96 35.74 8.79
C SER A 408 8.13 34.25 9.09
N GLY A 409 7.60 33.36 8.25
CA GLY A 409 7.86 31.91 8.34
C GLY A 409 9.24 31.50 7.79
N ILE A 410 9.88 32.34 6.97
CA ILE A 410 11.20 32.04 6.37
C ILE A 410 12.30 31.84 7.43
N PRO A 411 12.45 32.72 8.45
CA PRO A 411 13.41 32.51 9.53
C PRO A 411 13.28 31.17 10.23
N VAL A 412 12.04 30.72 10.48
CA VAL A 412 11.78 29.43 11.14
C VAL A 412 12.37 28.29 10.33
N LEU A 413 12.15 28.27 9.02
CA LEU A 413 12.72 27.25 8.13
C LEU A 413 14.25 27.34 8.06
N ILE A 414 14.83 28.54 8.06
CA ILE A 414 16.30 28.71 8.08
C ILE A 414 16.89 28.17 9.39
N ASP A 415 16.28 28.46 10.54
CA ASP A 415 16.70 27.95 11.85
C ASP A 415 16.64 26.42 11.91
N MET A 416 15.67 25.81 11.22
CA MET A 416 15.58 24.34 11.07
C MET A 416 16.69 23.73 10.21
N LEU A 417 17.19 24.45 9.20
CA LEU A 417 18.34 24.00 8.40
C LEU A 417 19.65 24.05 9.19
N GLU A 418 19.75 24.96 10.15
CA GLU A 418 20.91 25.11 11.05
C GLU A 418 20.90 24.09 12.19
N SER A 419 19.72 23.67 12.62
CA SER A 419 19.51 22.68 13.67
C SER A 419 19.82 21.27 13.17
N ASP A 420 20.23 20.37 14.07
CA ASP A 420 20.53 18.95 13.78
C ASP A 420 19.24 18.12 13.65
N GLU A 421 18.33 18.59 12.79
CA GLU A 421 17.01 17.99 12.57
C GLU A 421 17.08 16.80 11.59
N PRO A 422 16.11 15.87 11.61
CA PRO A 422 16.06 14.75 10.68
C PRO A 422 16.17 15.20 9.21
N GLU A 423 16.89 14.43 8.39
CA GLU A 423 17.12 14.74 6.95
C GLU A 423 15.82 15.11 6.22
N LEU A 424 14.75 14.34 6.46
CA LEU A 424 13.48 14.52 5.76
C LEU A 424 12.82 15.87 6.10
N ALA A 425 12.88 16.30 7.37
CA ALA A 425 12.36 17.61 7.78
C ALA A 425 13.19 18.75 7.18
N ARG A 426 14.53 18.61 7.15
CA ARG A 426 15.43 19.59 6.51
C ARG A 426 15.19 19.66 5.00
N ARG A 427 14.86 18.53 4.35
CA ARG A 427 14.48 18.50 2.93
C ARG A 427 13.19 19.26 2.67
N GLU A 428 12.13 19.02 3.45
CA GLU A 428 10.87 19.73 3.28
C GLU A 428 11.00 21.24 3.53
N ALA A 429 11.76 21.64 4.56
CA ALA A 429 12.06 23.03 4.83
C ALA A 429 12.82 23.68 3.66
N MET A 430 13.81 22.98 3.07
CA MET A 430 14.54 23.45 1.91
C MET A 430 13.66 23.58 0.67
N GLU A 431 12.82 22.58 0.38
CA GLU A 431 11.88 22.61 -0.76
C GLU A 431 10.91 23.79 -0.64
N LEU A 432 10.38 24.06 0.56
CA LEU A 432 9.55 25.23 0.83
C LEU A 432 10.28 26.54 0.56
N LEU A 433 11.49 26.70 1.11
CA LEU A 433 12.31 27.89 0.92
C LEU A 433 12.61 28.12 -0.56
N GLY A 434 13.02 27.07 -1.29
CA GLY A 434 13.32 27.15 -2.72
C GLY A 434 12.10 27.48 -3.57
N ASN A 435 10.96 26.83 -3.31
CA ASN A 435 9.72 27.05 -4.06
C ASN A 435 9.20 28.49 -3.90
N LEU A 436 9.26 29.02 -2.68
CA LEU A 436 8.66 30.31 -2.31
C LEU A 436 9.59 31.50 -2.55
N SER A 437 10.91 31.34 -2.50
CA SER A 437 11.86 32.42 -2.79
C SER A 437 12.43 32.38 -4.22
N GLY A 438 12.35 31.23 -4.89
CA GLY A 438 13.05 30.99 -6.16
C GLY A 438 14.57 31.01 -6.04
N LYS A 439 15.13 30.94 -4.82
CA LYS A 439 16.56 30.89 -4.55
C LYS A 439 17.01 29.46 -4.27
N ASP A 440 18.24 29.16 -4.65
CA ASP A 440 18.94 27.93 -4.30
C ASP A 440 20.39 28.29 -3.96
N PHE A 441 20.79 27.97 -2.73
CA PHE A 441 22.16 28.19 -2.23
C PHE A 441 22.95 26.86 -2.12
N GLY A 442 22.45 25.78 -2.74
CA GLY A 442 23.15 24.50 -2.82
C GLY A 442 23.07 23.65 -1.55
N TYR A 443 22.04 23.84 -0.72
CA TYR A 443 21.83 23.07 0.50
C TYR A 443 21.56 21.59 0.19
N ARG A 444 22.29 20.68 0.84
CA ARG A 444 22.15 19.22 0.66
C ARG A 444 21.63 18.58 1.94
N PRO A 445 20.36 18.13 1.99
CA PRO A 445 19.75 17.60 3.20
C PRO A 445 20.48 16.40 3.82
N GLN A 446 21.20 15.62 3.01
CA GLN A 446 21.97 14.44 3.46
C GLN A 446 23.19 14.81 4.30
N LEU A 447 23.72 16.02 4.13
CA LEU A 447 24.93 16.47 4.82
C LEU A 447 24.57 17.09 6.18
N SER A 448 25.55 17.15 7.08
CA SER A 448 25.35 17.79 8.40
C SER A 448 25.13 19.31 8.24
N PRO A 449 24.57 19.99 9.26
CA PRO A 449 24.52 21.47 9.26
C PRO A 449 25.91 22.11 9.14
N THR A 450 26.96 21.47 9.68
CA THR A 450 28.34 21.97 9.58
C THR A 450 28.90 21.89 8.16
N GLU A 451 28.55 20.86 7.40
CA GLU A 451 28.93 20.69 6.00
C GLU A 451 28.11 21.62 5.07
N ASN A 452 26.87 21.94 5.45
CA ASN A 452 26.00 22.88 4.74
C ASN A 452 26.21 24.36 5.11
N ARG A 453 27.27 24.69 5.87
CA ARG A 453 27.46 26.04 6.44
C ARG A 453 27.37 27.16 5.40
N GLU A 454 28.03 27.00 4.25
CA GLU A 454 28.00 28.01 3.17
C GLU A 454 26.58 28.25 2.64
N ALA A 455 25.78 27.18 2.48
CA ALA A 455 24.40 27.28 2.00
C ALA A 455 23.50 27.95 3.06
N ILE A 456 23.69 27.63 4.34
CA ILE A 456 22.95 28.24 5.46
C ILE A 456 23.30 29.74 5.57
N GLU A 457 24.59 30.09 5.47
CA GLU A 457 25.04 31.49 5.43
C GLU A 457 24.46 32.26 4.23
N GLY A 458 24.33 31.60 3.08
CA GLY A 458 23.65 32.13 1.90
C GLY A 458 22.19 32.50 2.18
N TRP A 459 21.42 31.60 2.80
CA TRP A 459 20.05 31.86 3.21
C TRP A 459 19.93 32.99 4.24
N ARG A 460 20.79 33.00 5.27
CA ARG A 460 20.83 34.06 6.29
C ARG A 460 21.12 35.43 5.69
N SER A 461 22.12 35.50 4.81
CA SER A 461 22.53 36.74 4.16
C SER A 461 21.42 37.28 3.25
N TRP A 462 20.80 36.40 2.47
CA TRP A 462 19.68 36.77 1.61
C TRP A 462 18.49 37.30 2.42
N TRP A 463 18.11 36.62 3.51
CA TRP A 463 17.05 37.08 4.39
C TRP A 463 17.39 38.42 5.06
N ALA A 464 18.64 38.60 5.52
CA ALA A 464 19.08 39.85 6.14
C ALA A 464 19.03 41.05 5.16
N GLU A 465 19.32 40.82 3.88
CA GLU A 465 19.33 41.86 2.84
C GLU A 465 17.92 42.17 2.30
N HIS A 466 17.07 41.14 2.13
CA HIS A 466 15.80 41.28 1.40
C HIS A 466 14.54 41.12 2.28
N GLY A 467 14.65 40.48 3.45
CA GLY A 467 13.49 39.98 4.22
C GLY A 467 12.47 41.05 4.60
N SER A 468 12.90 42.28 4.89
CA SER A 468 12.02 43.42 5.20
C SER A 468 11.26 43.98 3.98
N HIS A 469 11.69 43.63 2.77
CA HIS A 469 11.15 44.14 1.52
C HIS A 469 10.40 43.08 0.71
N LEU A 470 10.51 41.80 1.07
CA LEU A 470 9.84 40.70 0.39
C LEU A 470 8.32 40.88 0.41
N LYS A 471 7.71 40.77 -0.77
CA LYS A 471 6.25 40.78 -0.92
C LYS A 471 5.80 39.59 -1.70
N TRP A 472 4.64 39.05 -1.32
CA TRP A 472 4.00 37.98 -2.07
C TRP A 472 3.57 38.45 -3.47
N ARG A 473 3.92 37.67 -4.50
CA ARG A 473 3.55 37.88 -5.89
C ARG A 473 2.61 36.77 -6.37
N GLU A 474 1.38 37.14 -6.69
CA GLU A 474 0.36 36.17 -7.11
C GLU A 474 0.71 35.48 -8.44
N GLN A 475 1.42 36.18 -9.34
CA GLN A 475 1.76 35.69 -10.68
C GLN A 475 2.79 34.55 -10.65
N THR A 476 3.78 34.66 -9.78
CA THR A 476 4.88 33.69 -9.64
C THR A 476 4.68 32.75 -8.45
N ARG A 477 3.70 33.04 -7.58
CA ARG A 477 3.47 32.35 -6.29
C ARG A 477 4.72 32.32 -5.41
N ARG A 478 5.41 33.46 -5.35
CA ARG A 478 6.71 33.64 -4.67
C ARG A 478 6.79 34.94 -3.91
N PHE A 479 7.73 35.02 -2.97
CA PHE A 479 8.18 36.25 -2.34
C PHE A 479 9.27 36.89 -3.20
N GLU A 480 9.05 38.13 -3.63
CA GLU A 480 9.97 38.92 -4.48
C GLU A 480 10.19 40.34 -3.96
#